data_AF-A0A7L2UMU1-F1
#
_entry.id   AF-A0A7L2UMU1-F1
#
_cell.length_a   1.000
_cell.length_b   1.000
_cell.length_c   1.000
_cell.angle_alpha   90.00
_cell.angle_beta   90.00
_cell.angle_gamma   90.00
#
_symmetry.space_group_name_H-M   'P 1'
#
loop_
_entity.id
_entity.type
_entity.pdbx_description
1 polymer ?
#
loop_
_entity_poly.entity_id
_entity_poly.type
_entity_poly.pdbx_seq_one_letter_code
_entity_poly.pdbx_strand_id
1 'polypeptide(L)'
;AREAELRQLRKSNMEFEERNAALQKHVESMRTAVEKLEVDVIQERSRNTVLQQHLETLRQALTTSFAGVPLPGSGETPTMETIDSYMNRLHSIIMANPQENENLIATVRDVVNRLER
;
A
#
# COMPACT_ATOMS: atom_id res chain seq x y z
N ALA A 1 31.34 -61.93 3.01
CA ALA A 1 30.40 -61.25 3.93
C ALA A 1 30.91 -59.86 4.32
N ARG A 2 31.98 -59.76 5.13
CA ARG A 2 32.53 -58.49 5.64
C ARG A 2 32.89 -57.44 4.58
N GLU A 3 33.46 -57.86 3.46
CA GLU A 3 33.83 -56.95 2.36
C GLU A 3 32.61 -56.39 1.60
N ALA A 4 31.55 -57.19 1.48
CA ALA A 4 30.28 -56.77 0.87
C ALA A 4 29.56 -55.75 1.78
N GLU A 5 29.56 -55.97 3.09
CA GLU A 5 29.02 -55.03 4.08
C GLU A 5 29.78 -53.69 4.05
N LEU A 6 31.12 -53.73 3.99
CA LEU A 6 31.94 -52.52 3.88
C LEU A 6 31.63 -51.74 2.59
N ARG A 7 31.42 -52.44 1.46
CA ARG A 7 31.01 -51.80 0.20
C ARG A 7 29.63 -51.16 0.30
N GLN A 8 28.67 -51.83 0.94
CA GLN A 8 27.33 -51.29 1.14
C GLN A 8 27.34 -50.07 2.06
N LEU A 9 28.13 -50.10 3.14
CA LEU A 9 28.30 -48.95 4.04
C LEU A 9 28.90 -47.74 3.30
N ARG A 10 29.93 -47.94 2.48
CA ARG A 10 30.50 -46.85 1.66
C ARG A 10 29.49 -46.25 0.70
N LYS A 11 28.69 -47.10 0.04
CA LYS A 11 27.62 -46.63 -0.86
C LYS A 11 26.59 -45.79 -0.10
N SER A 12 26.11 -46.29 1.04
CA SER A 12 25.16 -45.58 1.89
C SER A 12 25.73 -44.24 2.39
N ASN A 13 27.00 -44.23 2.81
CA ASN A 13 27.66 -43.01 3.26
C ASN A 13 27.75 -41.95 2.15
N MET A 14 28.08 -42.38 0.92
CA MET A 14 28.10 -41.49 -0.25
C MET A 14 26.71 -40.92 -0.56
N GLU A 15 25.66 -41.76 -0.51
CA GLU A 15 24.27 -41.30 -0.69
C GLU A 15 23.85 -40.29 0.40
N PHE A 16 24.31 -40.47 1.64
CA PHE A 16 24.07 -39.51 2.72
C PHE A 16 24.85 -38.20 2.52
N GLU A 17 26.10 -38.25 2.10
CA GLU A 17 26.90 -37.07 1.79
C GLU A 17 26.27 -36.24 0.67
N GLU A 18 25.80 -36.88 -0.40
CA GLU A 18 25.08 -36.21 -1.50
C GLU A 18 23.80 -35.52 -1.01
N ARG A 19 23.00 -36.21 -0.18
CA ARG A 19 21.78 -35.63 0.41
C ARG A 19 22.09 -34.46 1.33
N ASN A 20 23.14 -34.57 2.15
CA ASN A 20 23.57 -33.50 3.03
C ASN A 20 24.05 -32.27 2.25
N ALA A 21 24.81 -32.47 1.17
CA ALA A 21 25.25 -31.38 0.30
C ALA A 21 24.05 -30.68 -0.37
N ALA A 22 23.07 -31.44 -0.84
CA ALA A 22 21.84 -30.88 -1.42
C ALA A 22 21.04 -30.07 -0.39
N LEU A 23 20.87 -30.60 0.83
CA LEU A 23 20.20 -29.90 1.92
C LEU A 23 20.92 -28.61 2.31
N GLN A 24 22.25 -28.65 2.40
CA GLN A 24 23.05 -27.48 2.75
C GLN A 24 22.88 -26.35 1.73
N LYS A 25 22.91 -26.69 0.43
CA LYS A 25 22.62 -25.74 -0.65
C LYS A 25 21.19 -25.16 -0.55
N HIS A 26 20.22 -25.99 -0.19
CA HIS A 26 18.84 -25.52 -0.01
C HIS A 26 18.72 -24.55 1.16
N VAL A 27 19.35 -24.86 2.30
CA VAL A 27 19.40 -23.97 3.47
C VAL A 27 20.03 -22.63 3.12
N GLU A 28 21.14 -22.63 2.38
CA GLU A 28 21.79 -21.40 1.92
C GLU A 28 20.87 -20.60 0.99
N SER A 29 20.23 -21.26 0.02
CA SER A 29 19.27 -20.62 -0.89
C SER A 29 18.09 -19.99 -0.14
N MET A 30 17.56 -20.69 0.88
CA MET A 30 16.49 -20.18 1.74
C MET A 30 16.94 -18.97 2.56
N ARG A 31 18.16 -18.98 3.11
CA ARG A 31 18.71 -17.82 3.84
C ARG A 31 18.79 -16.59 2.96
N THR A 32 19.31 -16.71 1.74
CA THR A 32 19.35 -15.59 0.79
C THR A 32 17.94 -15.12 0.41
N ALA A 33 16.98 -16.02 0.27
CA ALA A 33 15.59 -15.65 -0.01
C ALA A 33 14.96 -14.88 1.17
N VAL A 34 15.24 -15.28 2.41
CA VAL A 34 14.79 -14.56 3.62
C VAL A 34 15.40 -13.17 3.69
N GLU A 35 16.72 -13.04 3.52
CA GLU A 35 17.40 -11.74 3.52
C GLU A 35 16.80 -10.78 2.48
N LYS A 36 16.51 -11.30 1.28
CA LYS A 36 15.86 -10.51 0.24
C LYS A 36 14.45 -10.07 0.65
N LEU A 37 13.64 -10.99 1.21
CA LEU A 37 12.30 -10.67 1.68
C LEU A 37 12.31 -9.64 2.82
N GLU A 38 13.29 -9.69 3.72
CA GLU A 38 13.45 -8.69 4.78
C GLU A 38 13.73 -7.30 4.21
N VAL A 39 14.60 -7.20 3.19
CA VAL A 39 14.85 -5.94 2.47
C VAL A 39 13.58 -5.45 1.78
N ASP A 40 12.85 -6.31 1.08
CA ASP A 40 11.61 -5.95 0.39
C ASP A 40 10.56 -5.44 1.39
N VAL A 41 10.42 -6.08 2.56
CA VAL A 41 9.50 -5.63 3.63
C VAL A 41 9.86 -4.24 4.14
N ILE A 42 11.15 -3.94 4.34
CA ILE A 42 11.59 -2.61 4.79
C ILE A 42 11.25 -1.56 3.73
N GLN A 43 11.50 -1.86 2.45
CA GLN A 43 11.18 -0.95 1.35
C GLN A 43 9.67 -0.68 1.24
N GLU A 44 8.84 -1.72 1.33
CA GLU A 44 7.38 -1.57 1.31
C GLU A 44 6.85 -0.76 2.50
N ARG A 45 7.42 -0.94 3.70
CA ARG A 45 7.09 -0.11 4.85
C ARG A 45 7.43 1.36 4.60
N SER A 46 8.60 1.65 4.05
CA SER A 46 9.01 3.01 3.69
C SER A 46 8.07 3.63 2.65
N ARG A 47 7.70 2.88 1.61
CA ARG A 47 6.72 3.31 0.60
C ARG A 47 5.36 3.62 1.22
N ASN A 48 4.87 2.77 2.11
CA ASN A 48 3.60 3.00 2.81
C ASN A 48 3.65 4.27 3.67
N THR A 49 4.76 4.55 4.35
CA THR A 49 4.92 5.80 5.11
C THR A 49 4.83 7.03 4.21
N VAL A 50 5.50 7.01 3.05
CA VAL A 50 5.44 8.12 2.08
C VAL A 50 4.03 8.30 1.52
N LEU A 51 3.34 7.21 1.18
CA LEU A 51 1.95 7.25 0.72
C LEU A 51 1.00 7.82 1.77
N GLN A 52 1.18 7.45 3.05
CA GLN A 52 0.41 8.02 4.16
C GLN A 52 0.65 9.53 4.29
N GLN A 53 1.89 9.99 4.19
CA GLN A 53 2.23 11.42 4.23
C GLN A 53 1.61 12.20 3.05
N HIS A 54 1.64 11.63 1.84
CA HIS A 54 0.98 12.24 0.69
C HIS A 54 -0.53 12.31 0.87
N LEU A 55 -1.15 11.26 1.39
CA LEU A 55 -2.59 11.23 1.67
C LEU A 55 -2.96 12.27 2.72
N GLU A 56 -2.18 12.43 3.79
CA GLU A 56 -2.43 13.44 4.82
C GLU A 56 -2.24 14.86 4.29
N THR A 57 -1.22 15.09 3.46
CA THR A 57 -1.02 16.37 2.76
C THR A 57 -2.22 16.71 1.87
N LEU A 58 -2.72 15.73 1.11
CA LEU A 58 -3.89 15.91 0.24
C LEU A 58 -5.16 16.21 1.07
N ARG A 59 -5.39 15.47 2.16
CA ARG A 59 -6.51 15.73 3.09
C ARG A 59 -6.45 17.14 3.66
N GLN A 60 -5.26 17.59 4.05
CA GLN A 60 -5.05 18.94 4.57
C GLN A 60 -5.34 20.00 3.49
N ALA A 61 -4.80 19.82 2.29
CA ALA A 61 -5.02 20.74 1.17
C ALA A 61 -6.52 20.84 0.81
N LEU A 62 -7.21 19.71 0.74
CA LEU A 62 -8.66 19.66 0.50
C LEU A 62 -9.44 20.31 1.64
N THR A 63 -9.16 19.98 2.89
CA THR A 63 -9.84 20.56 4.06
C THR A 63 -9.73 22.08 4.06
N THR A 64 -8.52 22.61 3.85
CA THR A 64 -8.29 24.06 3.80
C THR A 64 -9.00 24.70 2.60
N SER A 65 -8.91 24.09 1.43
CA SER A 65 -9.45 24.67 0.19
C SER A 65 -10.97 24.68 0.15
N PHE A 66 -11.62 23.70 0.78
CA PHE A 66 -13.07 23.57 0.85
C PHE A 66 -13.69 24.12 2.16
N ALA A 67 -12.90 24.71 3.06
CA ALA A 67 -13.39 25.26 4.33
C ALA A 67 -14.52 26.31 4.15
N GLY A 68 -14.51 27.04 3.02
CA GLY A 68 -15.53 28.03 2.67
C GLY A 68 -16.70 27.49 1.83
N VAL A 69 -16.80 26.17 1.62
CA VAL A 69 -17.79 25.54 0.75
C VAL A 69 -18.69 24.63 1.59
N PRO A 70 -19.75 25.16 2.24
CA PRO A 70 -20.68 24.33 2.99
C PRO A 70 -21.52 23.44 2.06
N LEU A 71 -21.80 22.21 2.47
CA LEU A 71 -22.66 21.31 1.71
C LEU A 71 -24.11 21.83 1.67
N PRO A 72 -24.78 21.80 0.49
CA PRO A 72 -26.20 22.12 0.39
C PRO A 72 -27.04 21.22 1.31
N GLY A 73 -28.03 21.82 1.98
CA GLY A 73 -28.96 21.12 2.86
C GLY A 73 -28.44 20.84 4.28
N SER A 74 -27.14 20.50 4.45
CA SER A 74 -26.57 20.24 5.79
C SER A 74 -25.78 21.42 6.36
N GLY A 75 -25.20 22.28 5.51
CA GLY A 75 -24.30 23.35 5.93
C GLY A 75 -22.93 22.85 6.43
N GLU A 76 -22.66 21.55 6.30
CA GLU A 76 -21.43 20.92 6.79
C GLU A 76 -20.20 21.42 6.01
N THR A 77 -19.14 21.73 6.74
CA THR A 77 -17.82 22.07 6.19
C THR A 77 -16.82 20.96 6.52
N PRO A 78 -15.79 20.75 5.70
CA PRO A 78 -14.85 19.65 5.91
C PRO A 78 -13.93 19.92 7.10
N THR A 79 -13.60 18.85 7.82
CA THR A 79 -12.50 18.80 8.78
C THR A 79 -11.52 17.69 8.38
N MET A 80 -10.34 17.63 9.01
CA MET A 80 -9.38 16.55 8.75
C MET A 80 -9.98 15.16 8.97
N GLU A 81 -10.92 15.03 9.90
CA GLU A 81 -11.61 13.77 10.20
C GLU A 81 -12.72 13.47 9.19
N THR A 82 -13.44 14.49 8.70
CA THR A 82 -14.63 14.33 7.84
C THR A 82 -14.38 14.54 6.35
N ILE A 83 -13.17 14.91 5.92
CA ILE A 83 -12.91 15.29 4.53
C ILE A 83 -13.31 14.22 3.51
N ASP A 84 -13.06 12.94 3.77
CA ASP A 84 -13.41 11.87 2.82
C ASP A 84 -14.93 11.73 2.66
N SER A 85 -15.68 11.77 3.76
CA SER A 85 -17.14 11.66 3.73
C SER A 85 -17.77 12.93 3.15
N TYR A 86 -17.22 14.10 3.46
CA TYR A 86 -17.58 15.37 2.85
C TYR A 86 -17.41 15.33 1.33
N MET A 87 -16.25 14.90 0.81
CA MET A 87 -15.98 14.86 -0.64
C MET A 87 -16.92 13.87 -1.36
N ASN A 88 -17.19 12.71 -0.75
CA ASN A 88 -18.16 11.76 -1.28
C ASN A 88 -19.59 12.33 -1.33
N ARG A 89 -20.02 13.05 -0.29
CA ARG A 89 -21.33 13.71 -0.25
C ARG A 89 -21.42 14.84 -1.27
N LEU A 90 -20.39 15.70 -1.35
CA LEU A 90 -20.30 16.77 -2.33
C LEU A 90 -20.46 16.22 -3.76
N HIS A 91 -19.69 15.18 -4.10
CA HIS A 91 -19.79 14.51 -5.39
C HIS A 91 -21.20 13.94 -5.63
N SER A 92 -21.79 13.29 -4.62
CA SER A 92 -23.13 12.71 -4.74
C SER A 92 -24.21 13.78 -4.97
N ILE A 93 -24.14 14.92 -4.29
CA ILE A 93 -25.08 16.05 -4.46
C ILE A 93 -24.98 16.62 -5.87
N ILE A 94 -23.76 16.86 -6.34
CA ILE A 94 -23.51 17.38 -7.69
C ILE A 94 -24.04 16.42 -8.76
N MET A 95 -23.83 15.11 -8.58
CA MET A 95 -24.30 14.10 -9.53
C MET A 95 -25.81 13.89 -9.52
N ALA A 96 -26.47 14.05 -8.36
CA ALA A 96 -27.91 13.87 -8.24
C ALA A 96 -28.67 14.93 -9.04
N ASN A 97 -28.32 16.21 -8.88
CA ASN A 97 -28.99 17.33 -9.56
C ASN A 97 -27.98 18.35 -10.11
N PRO A 98 -27.28 18.08 -11.22
CA PRO A 98 -26.23 18.97 -11.74
C PRO A 98 -26.74 20.37 -12.11
N GLN A 99 -27.94 20.44 -12.69
CA GLN A 99 -28.57 21.69 -13.16
C GLN A 99 -28.94 22.63 -12.00
N GLU A 100 -29.28 22.07 -10.83
CA GLU A 100 -29.58 22.87 -9.64
C GLU A 100 -28.31 23.31 -8.89
N ASN A 101 -27.17 22.65 -9.17
CA ASN A 101 -25.91 22.86 -8.47
C ASN A 101 -24.86 23.56 -9.35
N GLU A 102 -25.23 24.25 -10.42
CA GLU A 102 -24.27 24.90 -11.34
C GLU A 102 -23.28 25.85 -10.64
N ASN A 103 -23.77 26.70 -9.73
CA ASN A 103 -22.93 27.62 -8.97
C ASN A 103 -21.95 26.88 -8.04
N LEU A 104 -22.42 25.79 -7.42
CA LEU A 104 -21.56 24.93 -6.60
C LEU A 104 -20.50 24.26 -7.45
N ILE A 105 -20.86 23.73 -8.62
CA ILE A 105 -19.93 23.10 -9.57
C ILE A 105 -18.86 24.11 -10.02
N ALA A 106 -19.24 25.35 -10.33
CA ALA A 106 -18.31 26.42 -10.67
C ALA A 106 -17.33 26.70 -9.51
N THR A 107 -17.85 26.82 -8.28
CA THR A 107 -17.03 27.03 -7.08
C THR A 107 -16.06 25.87 -6.86
N VAL A 108 -16.53 24.63 -6.97
CA VAL A 108 -15.71 23.42 -6.82
C VAL A 108 -14.60 23.39 -7.87
N ARG A 109 -14.90 23.71 -9.13
CA ARG A 109 -13.90 23.81 -10.20
C ARG A 109 -12.84 24.86 -9.87
N ASP A 110 -13.25 26.04 -9.42
CA ASP A 110 -12.32 27.10 -9.03
C ASP A 110 -11.40 26.69 -7.87
N VAL A 111 -11.96 26.00 -6.87
CA VAL A 111 -11.19 25.47 -5.74
C VAL A 111 -10.19 24.41 -6.20
N VAL A 112 -10.60 23.46 -7.05
CA VAL A 112 -9.73 22.41 -7.59
C VAL A 112 -8.62 22.99 -8.47
N ASN A 113 -8.92 23.97 -9.32
CA ASN A 113 -7.91 24.65 -10.15
C ASN A 113 -6.81 25.34 -9.32
N ARG A 114 -7.10 25.69 -8.05
CA ARG A 114 -6.11 26.24 -7.12
C ARG A 114 -5.27 25.18 -6.43
N LEU A 115 -5.76 23.93 -6.36
CA LEU A 115 -5.01 22.79 -5.81
C LEU A 115 -3.99 22.22 -6.80
N GLU A 116 -4.20 22.40 -8.11
CA GLU A 116 -3.27 21.97 -9.17
C GLU A 116 -2.05 22.91 -9.34
N ARG A 117 -2.02 24.05 -8.65
CA ARG A 117 -0.90 25.01 -8.65
C ARG A 117 -0.02 24.85 -7.42
#